data_AF-A0A4Q3EBB8-F1
#
_entry.id   AF-A0A4Q3EBB8-F1
#
_cell.length_a   1.000
_cell.length_b   1.000
_cell.length_c   1.000
_cell.angle_alpha   90.00
_cell.angle_beta   90.00
_cell.angle_gamma   90.00
#
_symmetry.space_group_name_H-M   'P 1'
#
loop_
_entity.id
_entity.type
_entity.pdbx_description
1 polymer ?
#
loop_
_entity_poly.entity_id
_entity_poly.type
_entity_poly.pdbx_seq_one_letter_code
_entity_poly.pdbx_strand_id
1 'polypeptide(L)' 'MTKQAIIEKTVKTISQLPQEKAEEIADFADFIAKRYEEEILAKGMEQITFENQSFSFLNDDEDLYTEQDLKQVYHHDKR' A
#
# COMPACT_ATOMS: atom_id res chain seq x y z
N MET A 1 22.80 7.78 -12.45
CA MET A 1 23.80 7.38 -11.43
C MET A 1 23.54 5.95 -11.04
N THR A 2 24.58 5.12 -10.87
CA THR A 2 24.43 3.74 -10.40
C THR A 2 24.24 3.70 -8.88
N LYS A 3 23.65 2.63 -8.34
CA LYS A 3 23.51 2.42 -6.89
C LYS A 3 24.88 2.53 -6.18
N GLN A 4 25.91 1.95 -6.79
CA GLN A 4 27.28 2.02 -6.30
C GLN A 4 27.81 3.45 -6.19
N ALA A 5 27.60 4.28 -7.22
CA ALA A 5 28.04 5.68 -7.20
C ALA A 5 27.33 6.51 -6.12
N ILE A 6 26.07 6.17 -5.80
CA ILE A 6 25.32 6.83 -4.73
C ILE A 6 25.91 6.44 -3.37
N ILE A 7 26.18 5.15 -3.15
CA ILE A 7 26.78 4.65 -1.90
C ILE A 7 28.14 5.33 -1.65
N GLU A 8 29.01 5.33 -2.66
CA GLU A 8 30.35 5.93 -2.55
C GLU A 8 30.28 7.43 -2.26
N LYS A 9 29.39 8.16 -2.94
CA LYS A 9 29.16 9.59 -2.66
C LYS A 9 28.68 9.80 -1.23
N THR A 10 27.71 9.01 -0.77
CA THR A 10 27.15 9.12 0.58
C THR A 10 28.19 8.83 1.65
N VAL A 11 28.98 7.76 1.51
CA VAL A 11 30.08 7.44 2.44
C VAL A 11 31.10 8.58 2.51
N LYS A 12 31.48 9.13 1.35
CA LYS A 12 32.39 10.29 1.28
C LYS A 12 31.83 11.53 1.96
N THR A 13 30.52 11.76 1.85
CA THR A 13 29.87 12.90 2.52
C THR A 13 29.80 12.69 4.03
N ILE A 14 29.38 11.50 4.49
CA ILE A 14 29.26 11.19 5.92
C ILE A 14 30.63 11.26 6.62
N SER A 15 31.71 10.81 5.97
CA SER A 15 33.05 10.83 6.56
C SER A 15 33.61 12.24 6.84
N GLN A 16 32.98 13.28 6.28
CA GLN A 16 33.35 14.68 6.48
C GLN A 16 32.51 15.36 7.58
N LEU A 17 31.51 14.67 8.12
CA LEU A 17 30.62 15.21 9.13
C LEU A 17 31.10 14.90 10.55
N PRO A 18 30.73 15.73 11.54
CA PRO A 18 30.88 15.38 12.95
C PRO A 18 30.10 14.11 13.30
N GLN A 19 30.57 13.38 14.32
CA GLN A 19 29.98 12.11 14.74
C GLN A 19 28.47 12.19 14.98
N GLU A 20 28.01 13.23 15.69
CA GLU A 20 26.57 13.45 15.98
C GLU A 20 25.72 13.49 14.70
N LYS A 21 26.25 14.09 13.62
CA LYS A 21 25.54 14.17 12.33
C LYS A 21 25.62 12.89 11.52
N ALA A 22 26.70 12.13 11.68
CA ALA A 22 26.78 10.79 11.11
C ALA A 22 25.79 9.83 11.80
N GLU A 23 25.62 9.95 13.11
CA GLU A 23 24.63 9.20 13.90
C GLU A 23 23.19 9.53 13.47
N GLU A 24 22.84 10.82 13.32
CA GLU A 24 21.52 11.23 12.81
C GLU A 24 21.21 10.61 11.43
N ILE A 25 22.20 10.54 10.54
CA ILE A 25 22.03 9.94 9.21
C ILE A 25 21.87 8.42 9.30
N ALA A 26 22.62 7.77 10.18
CA ALA A 26 22.50 6.33 10.41
C ALA A 26 21.11 5.97 10.94
N ASP A 27 20.63 6.70 11.95
CA ASP A 27 19.28 6.50 12.51
C ASP A 27 18.19 6.68 11.43
N PHE A 28 18.35 7.67 10.56
CA PHE A 28 17.41 7.91 9.47
C PHE A 28 17.47 6.80 8.41
N ALA A 29 18.67 6.28 8.09
CA ALA A 29 18.82 5.17 7.17
C ALA A 29 18.15 3.89 7.71
N ASP A 30 18.32 3.60 9.01
CA ASP A 30 17.67 2.49 9.70
C ASP A 30 16.14 2.63 9.70
N PHE A 31 15.64 3.85 9.92
CA PHE A 31 14.21 4.13 9.83
C PHE A 31 13.65 3.84 8.43
N ILE A 32 14.33 4.30 7.37
CA ILE A 32 13.90 4.03 5.99
C ILE A 32 13.92 2.53 5.69
N ALA A 33 14.96 1.82 6.13
CA ALA A 33 15.08 0.38 5.90
C ALA A 33 13.91 -0.40 6.53
N LYS A 34 13.59 -0.10 7.79
CA LYS A 34 12.45 -0.71 8.50
C LYS A 34 11.12 -0.41 7.80
N ARG A 35 10.89 0.84 7.43
CA ARG A 35 9.68 1.24 6.70
C ARG A 35 9.52 0.50 5.37
N TYR A 36 10.61 0.34 4.62
CA TYR A 36 10.57 -0.38 3.35
C TYR A 36 10.25 -1.87 3.55
N GLU A 37 10.79 -2.49 4.60
CA GLU A 37 10.46 -3.87 4.98
C GLU A 37 8.98 -4.02 5.36
N GLU A 38 8.45 -3.11 6.18
CA GLU A 38 7.04 -3.08 6.56
C GLU A 38 6.13 -2.92 5.33
N GLU A 39 6.48 -2.04 4.39
CA GLU A 39 5.73 -1.84 3.14
C GLU A 39 5.72 -3.09 2.26
N ILE A 40 6.82 -3.84 2.19
CA ILE A 40 6.87 -5.12 1.49
C ILE A 40 5.98 -6.15 2.19
N LEU A 41 6.06 -6.23 3.52
CA LEU A 41 5.27 -7.17 4.30
C LEU A 41 3.76 -6.91 4.13
N ALA A 42 3.35 -5.64 4.24
CA ALA A 42 1.97 -5.23 4.06
C ALA A 42 1.42 -5.60 2.67
N LYS A 43 2.21 -5.35 1.61
CA LYS A 43 1.84 -5.75 0.23
C LYS A 43 1.72 -7.26 0.09
N GLY A 44 2.62 -8.02 0.70
CA GLY A 44 2.54 -9.48 0.72
C GLY A 44 1.27 -9.98 1.41
N MET A 45 0.90 -9.38 2.55
CA MET A 45 -0.34 -9.70 3.26
C MET A 45 -1.59 -9.35 2.45
N GLU A 46 -1.60 -8.18 1.81
CA GLU A 46 -2.68 -7.76 0.91
C GLU A 46 -2.86 -8.76 -0.23
N GLN A 47 -1.76 -9.16 -0.87
CA GLN A 47 -1.81 -10.12 -1.97
C GLN A 47 -2.28 -11.50 -1.52
N ILE A 48 -1.81 -12.01 -0.39
CA ILE A 48 -2.29 -13.28 0.18
C ILE A 48 -3.79 -13.19 0.51
N THR A 49 -4.25 -12.07 1.05
CA THR A 49 -5.67 -11.87 1.38
C THR A 49 -6.53 -11.81 0.12
N PHE A 50 -6.05 -11.13 -0.92
CA PHE A 50 -6.72 -11.05 -2.22
C PHE A 50 -6.78 -12.41 -2.93
N GLU A 51 -5.69 -13.18 -2.92
CA GLU A 51 -5.64 -14.52 -3.51
C GLU A 51 -6.47 -15.55 -2.72
N ASN A 52 -6.70 -15.30 -1.43
CA ASN A 52 -7.47 -16.19 -0.59
C ASN A 52 -8.97 -15.97 -0.78
N GLN A 53 -9.65 -16.98 -1.33
CA GLN A 53 -11.09 -17.01 -1.57
C GLN A 53 -11.95 -16.86 -0.29
N SER A 54 -11.36 -16.91 0.91
CA SER A 54 -12.07 -16.74 2.19
C SER A 54 -12.85 -15.41 2.28
N PHE A 55 -12.45 -14.39 1.52
CA PHE A 55 -13.12 -13.09 1.45
C PHE A 55 -13.86 -12.83 0.14
N SER A 56 -14.03 -13.85 -0.73
CA SER A 56 -14.72 -13.66 -2.02
C SER A 56 -16.16 -13.16 -1.84
N PHE A 57 -16.81 -13.56 -0.75
CA PHE A 57 -18.16 -13.13 -0.38
C PHE A 57 -18.31 -11.62 -0.17
N LEU A 58 -17.23 -10.87 0.09
CA LEU A 58 -17.26 -9.41 0.21
C LEU A 58 -17.34 -8.71 -1.15
N ASN A 59 -17.01 -9.41 -2.24
CA ASN A 59 -17.14 -8.87 -3.60
C ASN A 59 -18.52 -9.14 -4.21
N ASP A 60 -19.29 -10.03 -3.59
CA ASP A 60 -20.68 -10.30 -3.95
C ASP A 60 -21.56 -9.36 -3.13
N ASP A 61 -21.84 -8.17 -3.67
CA ASP A 61 -22.95 -7.35 -3.14
C ASP A 61 -24.26 -8.09 -3.49
N GLU A 62 -24.90 -8.68 -2.48
CA GLU A 62 -26.26 -9.22 -2.66
C GLU A 62 -27.20 -8.06 -3.06
N ASP A 63 -27.96 -8.24 -4.15
CA ASP A 63 -29.01 -7.30 -4.56
C ASP A 63 -30.05 -7.16 -3.42
N LEU A 64 -29.87 -6.17 -2.55
CA LEU A 64 -30.71 -5.97 -1.36
C LEU A 64 -32.18 -5.69 -1.69
N TYR A 65 -32.44 -5.13 -2.86
CA TYR A 65 -33.79 -4.82 -3.35
C TYR A 65 -33.85 -5.03 -4.85
N THR A 66 -34.90 -5.69 -5.30
CA THR A 66 -35.21 -5.92 -6.71
C THR A 66 -36.47 -5.14 -7.09
N GLU A 67 -36.77 -5.04 -8.39
CA GLU A 67 -38.04 -4.45 -8.85
C GLU A 67 -39.27 -5.18 -8.29
N GLN A 68 -39.12 -6.44 -7.87
CA GLN A 68 -40.19 -7.24 -7.26
C GLN A 68 -40.56 -6.73 -5.85
N ASP A 69 -39.65 -6.02 -5.17
CA ASP A 69 -39.87 -5.45 -3.85
C ASP A 69 -40.65 -4.12 -3.90
N LEU A 70 -40.86 -3.57 -5.11
CA LEU A 70 -41.60 -2.34 -5.31
C LEU A 70 -43.10 -2.57 -5.08
N LYS A 71 -43.68 -1.84 -4.11
CA LYS A 71 -45.14 -1.84 -3.85
C LYS A 71 -45.96 -1.38 -5.05
N GLN A 72 -45.38 -0.57 -5.94
CA GLN A 72 -46.06 -0.06 -7.13
C GLN A 72 -45.01 0.23 -8.21
N VAL A 73 -45.16 -0.41 -9.37
CA VAL A 73 -44.31 -0.19 -10.55
C VAL A 73 -45.07 0.71 -11.51
N TYR A 74 -44.48 1.84 -11.90
CA TYR A 74 -45.10 2.77 -12.83
C TYR A 74 -44.57 2.54 -14.25
N HIS A 75 -45.37 1.90 -15.10
CA HIS A 75 -45.07 1.80 -16.53
C HIS A 75 -45.57 3.05 -17.24
N HIS A 76 -44.64 3.91 -17.64
CA HIS A 76 -44.97 5.05 -18.49
C HIS A 76 -45.31 4.51 -19.88
N ASP A 77 -46.60 4.28 -20.15
CA ASP A 77 -47.07 3.94 -21.49
C ASP A 77 -46.70 5.11 -22.43
N LYS A 78 -45.84 4.82 -23.40
CA LYS A 78 -45.45 5.78 -24.44
C LYS A 78 -46.67 6.03 -25.31
N ARG A 79 -47.21 7.24 -25.25
CA ARG A 79 -48.05 7.79 -26.32
C ARG A 79 -47.19 8.23 -27.48
#